data_AF-A0AB37URQ4-F1
#
_entry.id   AF-A0AB37URQ4-F1
#
_cell.length_a   1.000
_cell.length_b   1.000
_cell.length_c   1.000
_cell.angle_alpha   90.00
_cell.angle_beta   90.00
_cell.angle_gamma   90.00
#
_symmetry.space_group_name_H-M   'P 1'
#
loop_
_entity.id
_entity.type
_entity.pdbx_description
1 polymer ?
#
loop_
_entity_poly.entity_id
_entity_poly.type
_entity_poly.pdbx_seq_one_letter_code
_entity_poly.pdbx_strand_id
1 'polypeptide(L)'
;MNLIEHLKQVPEFRAARGQRHALWLVLLLIILGAMMGYWGYRPLAEFVETYGEQLRRKLNLPQDTKLPSYSTFRRSYAATRFSSFSHRL
;
A
#
# COMPACT_ATOMS: atom_id res chain seq x y z
N MET A 1 -16.95 -11.74 -4.42
CA MET A 1 -15.67 -11.09 -4.76
C MET A 1 -15.56 -9.77 -4.01
N ASN A 2 -14.49 -9.55 -3.23
CA ASN A 2 -14.26 -8.33 -2.46
C ASN A 2 -13.01 -7.56 -2.95
N LEU A 3 -12.78 -6.35 -2.41
CA LEU A 3 -11.65 -5.49 -2.81
C LEU A 3 -10.30 -6.17 -2.53
N ILE A 4 -10.14 -6.83 -1.39
CA ILE A 4 -8.88 -7.49 -1.02
C ILE A 4 -8.55 -8.62 -2.00
N GLU A 5 -9.55 -9.39 -2.43
CA GLU A 5 -9.39 -10.45 -3.43
C GLU A 5 -8.89 -9.88 -4.76
N HIS A 6 -9.42 -8.74 -5.22
CA HIS A 6 -8.90 -8.06 -6.41
C HIS A 6 -7.46 -7.55 -6.22
N LEU A 7 -7.16 -6.95 -5.07
CA LEU A 7 -5.82 -6.44 -4.79
C LEU A 7 -4.77 -7.56 -4.74
N LYS A 8 -5.16 -8.78 -4.33
CA LYS A 8 -4.29 -9.96 -4.34
C LYS A 8 -3.99 -10.49 -5.75
N GLN A 9 -4.80 -10.16 -6.75
CA GLN A 9 -4.57 -10.55 -8.14
C GLN A 9 -3.55 -9.65 -8.86
N VAL A 10 -3.20 -8.50 -8.26
CA VAL A 10 -2.21 -7.58 -8.83
C VAL A 10 -0.82 -8.25 -8.85
N PRO A 11 -0.17 -8.39 -10.03
CA PRO A 11 1.16 -8.97 -10.11
C PRO A 11 2.19 -8.18 -9.32
N GLU A 12 3.14 -8.88 -8.70
CA GLU A 12 4.22 -8.21 -7.98
C GLU A 12 5.21 -7.54 -8.96
N PHE A 13 5.21 -6.22 -8.96
CA PHE A 13 6.08 -5.39 -9.81
C PHE A 13 7.27 -4.80 -9.05
N ARG A 14 7.31 -4.96 -7.73
CA ARG A 14 8.37 -4.40 -6.88
C ARG A 14 9.60 -5.31 -6.90
N ALA A 15 10.79 -4.72 -6.93
CA ALA A 15 12.04 -5.47 -6.78
C ALA A 15 12.09 -6.23 -5.44
N ALA A 16 12.82 -7.35 -5.37
CA ALA A 16 12.90 -8.22 -4.18
C ALA A 16 13.17 -7.46 -2.87
N ARG A 17 14.05 -6.44 -2.89
CA ARG A 17 14.37 -5.59 -1.72
C ARG A 17 13.16 -4.76 -1.21
N GLY A 18 12.13 -4.57 -2.03
CA GLY A 18 10.90 -3.82 -1.73
C GLY A 18 9.72 -4.68 -1.27
N GLN A 19 9.85 -6.01 -1.22
CA GLN A 19 8.75 -6.94 -0.95
C GLN A 19 8.58 -7.31 0.55
N ARG A 20 9.04 -6.43 1.46
CA ARG A 20 8.92 -6.66 2.93
C ARG A 20 7.48 -6.74 3.43
N HIS A 21 6.54 -6.16 2.68
CA HIS A 21 5.11 -6.17 2.99
C HIS A 21 4.38 -6.64 1.74
N ALA A 22 3.32 -7.44 1.88
CA ALA A 22 2.54 -7.89 0.73
C ALA A 22 1.99 -6.70 -0.07
N LEU A 23 2.06 -6.76 -1.42
CA LEU A 23 1.62 -5.64 -2.27
C LEU A 23 0.17 -5.27 -2.04
N TRP A 24 -0.73 -6.25 -1.95
CA TRP A 24 -2.15 -6.01 -1.73
C TRP A 24 -2.40 -5.17 -0.47
N LEU A 25 -1.60 -5.37 0.59
CA LEU A 25 -1.72 -4.60 1.83
C LEU A 25 -1.28 -3.15 1.63
N VAL A 26 -0.17 -2.93 0.91
CA VAL A 26 0.30 -1.58 0.58
C VAL A 26 -0.73 -0.83 -0.26
N LEU A 27 -1.30 -1.49 -1.28
CA LEU A 27 -2.33 -0.90 -2.14
C LEU A 27 -3.60 -0.57 -1.35
N LEU A 28 -4.04 -1.48 -0.48
CA LEU A 28 -5.21 -1.26 0.37
C LEU A 28 -5.02 -0.03 1.26
N LEU A 29 -3.84 0.13 1.88
CA LEU A 29 -3.55 1.27 2.76
C LEU A 29 -3.46 2.59 1.98
N ILE A 30 -2.96 2.57 0.74
CA ILE A 30 -2.99 3.75 -0.14
C ILE A 30 -4.44 4.16 -0.43
N ILE A 31 -5.31 3.20 -0.78
CA ILE A 31 -6.72 3.48 -1.08
C ILE A 31 -7.44 4.02 0.16
N LEU A 32 -7.30 3.35 1.31
CA LEU A 32 -7.93 3.77 2.56
C LEU A 32 -7.43 5.14 3.02
N GLY A 33 -6.12 5.37 2.98
CA GLY A 33 -5.56 6.68 3.33
C GLY A 33 -6.06 7.79 2.42
N ALA A 34 -6.11 7.54 1.10
CA ALA A 34 -6.65 8.50 0.13
C ALA A 34 -8.13 8.82 0.40
N MET A 35 -8.96 7.81 0.68
CA MET A 35 -10.38 8.01 1.03
C MET A 35 -10.56 8.85 2.31
N MET A 36 -9.59 8.78 3.23
CA MET A 36 -9.59 9.53 4.49
C MET A 36 -8.86 10.89 4.38
N GLY A 37 -8.41 11.28 3.19
CA GLY A 37 -7.74 12.57 2.95
C GLY A 37 -6.22 12.57 3.17
N TYR A 38 -5.60 11.43 3.43
CA TYR A 38 -4.15 11.29 3.59
C TYR A 38 -3.46 11.14 2.23
N TRP A 39 -3.23 12.27 1.56
CA TRP A 39 -2.62 12.31 0.24
C TRP A 39 -1.08 12.34 0.29
N GLY A 40 -0.44 11.43 -0.42
CA GLY A 40 1.02 11.35 -0.50
C GLY A 40 1.65 10.53 0.63
N TYR A 41 2.98 10.35 0.55
CA TYR A 41 3.66 9.31 1.32
C TYR A 41 3.77 9.61 2.82
N ARG A 42 3.93 10.90 3.20
CA ARG A 42 4.05 11.29 4.61
C ARG A 42 2.69 11.16 5.31
N PRO A 43 1.58 11.73 4.77
CA PRO A 43 0.26 11.50 5.33
C PRO A 43 -0.11 10.01 5.39
N LEU A 44 0.24 9.21 4.38
CA LEU A 44 -0.01 7.76 4.44
C LEU A 44 0.76 7.05 5.56
N ALA A 45 2.00 7.47 5.84
CA ALA A 45 2.76 6.92 6.96
C ALA A 45 2.11 7.29 8.30
N GLU A 46 1.68 8.55 8.44
CA GLU A 46 0.95 9.04 9.61
C GLU A 46 -0.37 8.27 9.80
N PHE A 47 -1.18 8.09 8.75
CA PHE A 47 -2.39 7.28 8.79
C PHE A 47 -2.15 5.88 9.35
N VAL A 48 -1.09 5.22 8.89
CA VAL A 48 -0.72 3.88 9.34
C VAL A 48 -0.23 3.87 10.79
N GLU A 49 0.45 4.91 11.24
CA GLU A 49 0.87 5.06 12.64
C GLU A 49 -0.33 5.34 13.56
N THR A 50 -1.22 6.25 13.16
CA THR A 50 -2.41 6.64 13.93
C THR A 50 -3.43 5.51 14.05
N TYR A 51 -3.69 4.78 12.96
CA TYR A 51 -4.75 3.77 12.91
C TYR A 51 -4.22 2.32 12.86
N GLY A 52 -2.92 2.12 13.03
CA GLY A 52 -2.26 0.83 12.81
C GLY A 52 -2.85 -0.34 13.61
N GLU A 53 -3.14 -0.13 14.89
CA GLU A 53 -3.77 -1.14 15.75
C GLU A 53 -5.20 -1.49 15.29
N GLN A 54 -5.98 -0.49 14.89
CA GLN A 54 -7.32 -0.71 14.37
C GLN A 54 -7.28 -1.46 13.04
N LEU A 55 -6.35 -1.10 12.15
CA LEU A 55 -6.13 -1.76 10.88
C LEU A 55 -5.75 -3.22 11.07
N ARG A 56 -4.85 -3.53 12.02
CA ARG A 56 -4.47 -4.91 12.36
C ARG A 56 -5.67 -5.74 12.80
N ARG A 57 -6.51 -5.21 13.69
CA ARG A 57 -7.72 -5.88 14.16
C ARG A 57 -8.74 -6.09 13.04
N LYS A 58 -9.02 -5.04 12.25
CA LYS A 58 -10.03 -5.09 11.18
C LYS A 58 -9.61 -6.00 10.02
N LEU A 59 -8.32 -6.09 9.74
CA LEU A 59 -7.77 -6.90 8.66
C LEU A 59 -7.29 -8.30 9.14
N ASN A 60 -7.48 -8.62 10.43
CA ASN A 60 -7.00 -9.85 11.07
C ASN A 60 -5.52 -10.13 10.79
N LEU A 61 -4.68 -9.09 10.86
CA LEU A 61 -3.24 -9.21 10.68
C LEU A 61 -2.58 -9.70 11.98
N PRO A 62 -1.56 -10.57 11.90
CA PRO A 62 -0.70 -10.88 13.05
C PRO A 62 -0.17 -9.62 13.72
N GLN A 63 -0.08 -9.58 15.05
CA GLN A 63 0.33 -8.38 15.80
C GLN A 63 1.77 -7.94 15.47
N ASP A 64 2.63 -8.88 15.10
CA ASP A 64 4.01 -8.65 14.66
C ASP A 64 4.10 -8.15 13.21
N THR A 65 2.98 -8.10 12.48
CA THR A 65 2.94 -7.57 11.11
C THR A 65 3.37 -6.12 11.11
N LYS A 66 4.57 -5.86 10.59
CA LYS A 66 5.06 -4.50 10.38
C LYS A 66 4.21 -3.85 9.30
N LEU A 67 3.67 -2.67 9.60
CA LEU A 67 2.94 -1.89 8.62
C LEU A 67 3.91 -1.06 7.75
N PRO A 68 3.52 -0.67 6.53
CA PRO A 68 4.38 0.11 5.64
C PRO A 68 4.78 1.45 6.25
N SER A 69 6.07 1.77 6.16
CA SER A 69 6.59 3.10 6.49
C SER A 69 6.50 4.05 5.30
N TYR A 70 6.76 5.34 5.51
CA TYR A 70 7.02 6.32 4.43
C TYR A 70 7.93 5.77 3.32
N SER A 71 9.03 5.12 3.72
CA SER A 71 10.00 4.57 2.76
C SER A 71 9.42 3.42 1.92
N THR A 72 8.52 2.63 2.50
CA THR A 72 7.81 1.54 1.80
C THR A 72 6.83 2.12 0.78
N PHE A 73 6.03 3.12 1.16
CA PHE A 73 5.11 3.80 0.25
C PHE A 73 5.85 4.44 -0.92
N ARG A 74 6.90 5.23 -0.63
CA ARG A 74 7.72 5.87 -1.66
C ARG A 74 8.32 4.87 -2.65
N ARG A 75 8.86 3.74 -2.17
CA ARG A 75 9.42 2.70 -3.04
C ARG A 75 8.36 1.99 -3.87
N SER A 76 7.19 1.73 -3.30
CA SER A 76 6.11 1.06 -4.02
C SER A 76 5.58 1.95 -5.15
N TYR A 77 5.49 3.26 -4.92
CA TYR A 77 5.15 4.23 -5.97
C TYR A 77 6.28 4.41 -7.00
N ALA A 78 7.55 4.44 -6.58
CA ALA A 78 8.66 4.51 -7.55
C ALA A 78 8.75 3.24 -8.43
N ALA A 79 8.30 2.09 -7.92
CA ALA A 79 8.28 0.83 -8.65
C ALA A 79 7.14 0.73 -9.66
N THR A 80 6.09 1.55 -9.55
CA THR A 80 5.10 1.68 -10.63
C THR A 80 5.76 2.40 -11.80
N ARG A 81 6.35 1.62 -12.72
CA ARG A 81 6.91 2.14 -13.97
C ARG A 81 5.74 2.72 -14.78
N PHE A 82 5.62 4.04 -14.79
CA PHE A 82 4.65 4.77 -15.61
C PHE A 82 5.04 4.75 -17.12
N SER A 83 5.54 3.62 -17.64
CA SER A 83 5.97 3.52 -19.04
C SER A 83 4.83 3.22 -20.02
N SER A 84 3.57 3.24 -19.58
CA SER A 84 2.41 2.87 -20.41
C SER A 84 1.36 3.97 -20.58
N PHE A 85 1.60 5.20 -20.09
CA PHE A 85 0.67 6.34 -20.31
C PHE A 85 1.14 7.33 -21.38
N SER A 86 2.25 7.07 -22.10
CA SER A 86 2.73 7.93 -23.18
C SER A 86 2.19 7.57 -24.58
N HIS A 87 1.14 6.75 -24.67
CA HIS A 87 0.50 6.42 -25.95
C HIS A 87 -1.02 6.56 -25.87
N ARG A 88 -1.49 7.82 -25.76
CA ARG A 88 -2.81 8.33 -26.16
C ARG A 88 -3.06 9.70 -25.51
N LEU A 89 -2.39 10.73 -26.02
CA LEU A 89 -2.92 12.09 -26.13
C LEU A 89 -2.43 12.64 -27.47
#